data_AF-A0A1I3RDS3-F1
#
_entry.id   AF-A0A1I3RDS3-F1
#
_cell.length_a   1.000
_cell.length_b   1.000
_cell.length_c   1.000
_cell.angle_alpha   90.00
_cell.angle_beta   90.00
_cell.angle_gamma   90.00
#
_symmetry.space_group_name_H-M   'P 1'
#
loop_
_entity.id
_entity.type
_entity.pdbx_description
1 polymer ?
#
loop_
_entity_poly.entity_id
_entity_poly.type
_entity_poly.pdbx_seq_one_letter_code
_entity_poly.pdbx_strand_id
1 'polypeptide(L)'
;MQRFNASRIDKESFGVISIIDILENFGLKPEEQLRFLDQIVDHREYRDDFRKNRKWYLRLGDSENDWEGLRNEVEGEIVYSLLKMRSNIIRKYGQMVRLYEKEGELYNDVNDLIHSVIHLHLNRLIGTDREKEKKIMTLARHTLRDLEYFRKTK
;
A
#
# COMPACT_ATOMS: atom_id res chain seq x y z
N MET A 1 -12.77 32.25 -10.72
CA MET A 1 -11.48 31.76 -10.16
C MET A 1 -11.77 30.61 -9.22
N GLN A 2 -11.59 29.37 -9.66
CA GLN A 2 -11.70 28.20 -8.78
C GLN A 2 -10.43 28.09 -7.96
N ARG A 3 -10.55 28.25 -6.63
CA ARG A 3 -9.51 27.89 -5.67
C ARG A 3 -9.33 26.37 -5.74
N PHE A 4 -8.14 25.92 -6.10
CA PHE A 4 -7.70 24.55 -5.87
C PHE A 4 -7.81 24.28 -4.37
N ASN A 5 -8.76 23.45 -3.96
CA ASN A 5 -8.77 22.90 -2.62
C ASN A 5 -7.52 22.05 -2.48
N ALA A 6 -6.64 22.41 -1.55
CA ALA A 6 -5.60 21.52 -1.07
C ALA A 6 -6.27 20.21 -0.63
N SER A 7 -6.08 19.13 -1.38
CA SER A 7 -6.63 17.83 -1.03
C SER A 7 -5.79 17.28 0.11
N ARG A 8 -6.38 17.22 1.30
CA ARG A 8 -5.76 16.64 2.48
C ARG A 8 -5.62 15.12 2.30
N ILE A 9 -4.54 14.52 2.79
CA ILE A 9 -4.39 13.06 2.72
C ILE A 9 -5.27 12.47 3.81
N ASP A 10 -6.38 11.85 3.42
CA ASP A 10 -7.29 11.21 4.36
C ASP A 10 -6.78 9.84 4.82
N LYS A 11 -7.44 9.24 5.82
CA LYS A 11 -7.05 7.94 6.37
C LYS A 11 -7.12 6.82 5.33
N GLU A 12 -8.04 6.89 4.38
CA GLU A 12 -8.18 5.90 3.32
C GLU A 12 -6.97 5.95 2.38
N SER A 13 -6.63 7.14 1.89
CA SER A 13 -5.46 7.39 1.05
C SER A 13 -4.17 7.01 1.78
N PHE A 14 -4.05 7.38 3.06
CA PHE A 14 -2.91 7.00 3.90
C PHE A 14 -2.80 5.49 4.10
N GLY A 15 -3.91 4.79 4.26
CA GLY A 15 -3.94 3.33 4.33
C GLY A 15 -3.49 2.69 3.02
N VAL A 16 -3.95 3.21 1.89
CA VAL A 16 -3.57 2.72 0.54
C VAL A 16 -2.06 2.82 0.32
N ILE A 17 -1.47 4.01 0.50
CA ILE A 17 -0.02 4.20 0.33
C ILE A 17 0.79 3.42 1.36
N SER A 18 0.24 3.25 2.57
CA SER A 18 0.90 2.46 3.61
C SER A 18 1.01 0.99 3.26
N ILE A 19 -0.02 0.41 2.64
CA ILE A 19 0.04 -0.99 2.18
C ILE A 19 1.12 -1.14 1.12
N ILE A 20 1.18 -0.22 0.14
CA ILE A 20 2.20 -0.25 -0.92
C ILE A 20 3.60 -0.17 -0.31
N ASP A 21 3.84 0.79 0.58
CA ASP A 21 5.09 0.96 1.32
C ASP A 21 5.47 -0.27 2.16
N ILE A 22 4.50 -0.89 2.85
CA ILE A 22 4.71 -2.11 3.63
C ILE A 22 5.14 -3.25 2.71
N LEU A 23 4.41 -3.51 1.63
CA LEU A 23 4.70 -4.62 0.72
C LEU A 23 6.07 -4.45 0.04
N GLU A 24 6.38 -3.23 -0.41
CA GLU A 24 7.68 -2.91 -1.00
C GLU A 24 8.83 -3.10 -0.01
N ASN A 25 8.71 -2.55 1.20
CA ASN A 25 9.76 -2.73 2.22
C ASN A 25 9.82 -4.16 2.74
N PHE A 26 8.72 -4.91 2.75
CA PHE A 26 8.75 -6.33 3.06
C PHE A 26 9.60 -7.09 2.04
N GLY A 27 9.75 -6.55 0.82
CA GLY A 27 10.62 -7.05 -0.23
C GLY A 27 9.87 -7.72 -1.38
N LEU A 28 8.57 -7.48 -1.52
CA LEU A 28 7.78 -7.99 -2.63
C LEU A 28 7.99 -7.11 -3.86
N LYS A 29 8.32 -7.74 -4.99
CA LYS A 29 8.34 -7.11 -6.31
C LYS A 29 6.92 -6.72 -6.73
N PRO A 30 6.73 -5.74 -7.64
CA PRO A 30 5.41 -5.26 -8.03
C PRO A 30 4.40 -6.37 -8.38
N GLU A 31 4.84 -7.40 -9.10
CA GLU A 31 3.99 -8.53 -9.49
C GLU A 31 3.62 -9.42 -8.28
N GLU A 32 4.51 -9.55 -7.30
CA GLU A 32 4.26 -10.26 -6.04
C GLU A 32 3.26 -9.51 -5.16
N GLN A 33 3.40 -8.18 -5.06
CA GLN A 33 2.46 -7.32 -4.31
C GLN A 33 1.03 -7.49 -4.84
N LEU A 34 0.90 -7.52 -6.16
CA LEU A 34 -0.39 -7.63 -6.82
C LEU A 34 -1.00 -9.03 -6.70
N ARG A 35 -0.18 -10.09 -6.84
CA ARG A 35 -0.63 -11.46 -6.56
C ARG A 35 -1.08 -11.64 -5.11
N PHE A 36 -0.33 -11.08 -4.16
CA PHE A 36 -0.70 -11.09 -2.74
C PHE A 36 -2.07 -10.45 -2.51
N LEU A 37 -2.30 -9.24 -3.04
CA LEU A 37 -3.60 -8.59 -2.88
C LEU A 37 -4.72 -9.30 -3.63
N ASP A 38 -4.47 -9.85 -4.82
CA ASP A 38 -5.44 -10.64 -5.59
C ASP A 38 -5.93 -11.90 -4.83
N GLN A 39 -5.17 -12.41 -3.86
CA GLN A 39 -5.59 -13.52 -2.98
C GLN A 39 -6.50 -13.08 -1.85
N ILE A 40 -6.50 -11.80 -1.48
CA ILE A 40 -7.14 -11.28 -0.26
C ILE A 40 -8.42 -10.51 -0.59
N VAL A 41 -8.50 -9.87 -1.76
CA VAL A 41 -9.60 -8.98 -2.13
C VAL A 41 -10.34 -9.42 -3.40
N ASP A 42 -11.62 -9.08 -3.50
CA ASP A 42 -12.35 -9.19 -4.76
C ASP A 42 -12.11 -7.94 -5.62
N HIS A 43 -11.33 -8.10 -6.69
CA HIS A 43 -11.02 -7.04 -7.66
C HIS A 43 -12.26 -6.41 -8.35
N ARG A 44 -13.46 -6.99 -8.22
CA ARG A 44 -14.68 -6.40 -8.77
C ARG A 44 -15.26 -5.32 -7.87
N GLU A 45 -14.89 -5.30 -6.60
CA GLU A 45 -15.35 -4.34 -5.60
C GLU A 45 -14.63 -2.99 -5.69
N TYR A 46 -15.30 -1.95 -5.20
CA TYR A 46 -14.78 -0.59 -5.07
C TYR A 46 -14.20 0.03 -6.36
N ARG A 47 -14.55 -0.50 -7.53
CA ARG A 47 -14.08 -0.02 -8.84
C ARG A 47 -14.51 1.42 -9.10
N ASP A 48 -15.73 1.78 -8.72
CA ASP A 48 -16.24 3.14 -8.95
C ASP A 48 -15.62 4.16 -7.99
N ASP A 49 -15.38 3.79 -6.73
CA ASP A 49 -14.58 4.58 -5.78
C ASP A 49 -13.18 4.83 -6.32
N PHE A 50 -12.51 3.76 -6.79
CA PHE A 50 -11.19 3.89 -7.39
C PHE A 50 -11.21 4.79 -8.62
N ARG A 51 -12.14 4.60 -9.56
CA ARG A 51 -12.24 5.40 -10.79
C ARG A 51 -12.41 6.89 -10.49
N LYS A 52 -13.24 7.24 -9.50
CA LYS A 52 -13.47 8.63 -9.08
C LYS A 52 -12.19 9.30 -8.57
N ASN A 53 -11.37 8.56 -7.83
CA ASN A 53 -10.15 9.08 -7.19
C ASN A 53 -8.86 8.56 -7.84
N ARG A 54 -8.94 8.00 -9.05
CA ARG A 54 -7.83 7.26 -9.69
C ARG A 54 -6.55 8.06 -9.76
N LYS A 55 -6.63 9.30 -10.27
CA LYS A 55 -5.46 10.18 -10.40
C LYS A 55 -4.82 10.48 -9.04
N TRP A 56 -5.62 10.56 -7.99
CA TRP A 56 -5.16 10.80 -6.63
C TRP A 56 -4.37 9.61 -6.10
N TYR A 57 -4.94 8.40 -6.14
CA TYR A 57 -4.23 7.21 -5.67
C TYR A 57 -2.97 6.91 -6.48
N LEU A 58 -2.99 7.09 -7.81
CA LEU A 58 -1.80 6.87 -8.63
C LEU A 58 -0.69 7.86 -8.32
N ARG A 59 -1.03 9.14 -8.11
CA ARG A 59 -0.05 10.15 -7.74
C ARG A 59 0.58 9.83 -6.38
N LEU A 60 -0.24 9.48 -5.39
CA LEU A 60 0.23 9.23 -4.03
C LEU A 60 0.95 7.88 -3.88
N GLY A 61 0.49 6.86 -4.60
CA GLY A 61 0.95 5.47 -4.48
C GLY A 61 2.13 5.12 -5.39
N ASP A 62 2.57 6.03 -6.25
CA ASP A 62 3.76 5.81 -7.07
C ASP A 62 5.02 6.03 -6.24
N SER A 63 5.66 4.94 -5.85
CA SER A 63 6.92 4.95 -5.11
C SER A 63 8.16 5.23 -5.97
N GLU A 64 8.03 5.24 -7.31
CA GLU A 64 9.13 5.62 -8.20
C GLU A 64 9.57 7.08 -7.96
N ASN A 65 10.83 7.38 -8.28
CA ASN A 65 11.45 8.68 -8.03
C ASN A 65 11.30 9.14 -6.56
N ASP A 66 11.40 8.19 -5.62
CA ASP A 66 11.33 8.43 -4.19
C ASP A 66 10.04 9.15 -3.74
N TRP A 67 8.89 8.63 -4.21
CA TRP A 67 7.56 9.11 -3.82
C TRP A 67 7.31 10.58 -4.17
N GLU A 68 7.87 11.08 -5.27
CA GLU A 68 7.74 12.49 -5.71
C GLU A 68 6.28 12.97 -5.73
N GLY A 69 5.37 12.14 -6.25
CA GLY A 69 3.95 12.48 -6.34
C GLY A 69 3.29 12.68 -4.97
N LEU A 70 3.65 11.86 -3.98
CA LEU A 70 3.23 12.02 -2.59
C LEU A 70 3.85 13.27 -1.96
N ARG A 71 5.17 13.43 -2.08
CA ARG A 71 5.95 14.50 -1.41
C ARG A 71 5.52 15.90 -1.83
N ASN A 72 5.03 16.07 -3.06
CA ASN A 72 4.54 17.34 -3.60
C ASN A 72 3.14 17.76 -3.10
N GLU A 73 2.45 16.94 -2.30
CA GLU A 73 1.15 17.28 -1.72
C GLU A 73 1.28 18.03 -0.39
N VAL A 74 0.24 18.76 0.03
CA VAL A 74 0.26 19.69 1.17
C VAL A 74 0.64 19.04 2.51
N GLU A 75 0.44 17.73 2.67
CA GLU A 75 0.87 16.93 3.83
C GLU A 75 1.86 15.80 3.45
N GLY A 76 2.34 15.82 2.20
CA GLY A 76 3.11 14.77 1.57
C GLY A 76 4.40 14.42 2.30
N GLU A 77 5.22 15.41 2.61
CA GLU A 77 6.51 15.22 3.28
C GLU A 77 6.37 14.65 4.70
N ILE A 78 5.30 15.03 5.41
CA ILE A 78 5.01 14.48 6.75
C ILE A 78 4.68 13.00 6.62
N VAL A 79 3.78 12.66 5.70
CA VAL A 79 3.38 11.28 5.44
C VAL A 79 4.57 10.44 4.99
N TYR A 80 5.35 10.93 4.03
CA TYR A 80 6.57 10.29 3.54
C TYR A 80 7.57 10.02 4.68
N SER A 81 7.77 10.99 5.56
CA SER A 81 8.65 10.85 6.73
C SER A 81 8.17 9.74 7.69
N LEU A 82 6.85 9.60 7.88
CA LEU A 82 6.26 8.50 8.68
C LEU A 82 6.48 7.12 8.03
N LEU A 83 6.35 7.04 6.70
CA LEU A 83 6.66 5.81 5.95
C LEU A 83 8.14 5.42 6.12
N LYS A 84 9.04 6.39 5.96
CA LYS A 84 10.49 6.14 6.07
C LYS A 84 10.91 5.75 7.48
N MET A 85 10.29 6.30 8.53
CA MET A 85 10.58 5.94 9.92
C MET A 85 10.45 4.43 10.20
N ARG A 86 9.47 3.76 9.57
CA ARG A 86 9.23 2.32 9.74
C ARG A 86 9.91 1.44 8.68
N SER A 87 10.32 2.00 7.55
CA SER A 87 10.84 1.27 6.38
C SER A 87 11.96 0.27 6.73
N ASN A 88 12.95 0.69 7.51
CA ASN A 88 14.10 -0.15 7.88
C ASN A 88 13.67 -1.36 8.73
N ILE A 89 12.72 -1.17 9.65
CA ILE A 89 12.24 -2.24 10.53
C ILE A 89 11.44 -3.27 9.72
N ILE A 90 10.55 -2.80 8.83
CA ILE A 90 9.78 -3.68 7.93
C ILE A 90 10.72 -4.47 7.03
N ARG A 91 11.76 -3.83 6.49
CA ARG A 91 12.75 -4.48 5.64
C ARG A 91 13.53 -5.56 6.35
N LYS A 92 14.02 -5.28 7.55
CA LYS A 92 14.68 -6.28 8.39
C LYS A 92 13.74 -7.45 8.70
N TYR A 93 12.48 -7.17 9.02
CA TYR A 93 11.50 -8.21 9.28
C TYR A 93 11.27 -9.10 8.04
N GLY A 94 11.02 -8.52 6.87
CA GLY A 94 10.84 -9.27 5.63
C GLY A 94 12.08 -10.09 5.21
N GLN A 95 13.29 -9.58 5.48
CA GLN A 95 14.54 -10.34 5.29
C GLN A 95 14.62 -11.57 6.21
N MET A 96 14.28 -11.42 7.49
CA MET A 96 14.26 -12.54 8.44
C MET A 96 13.20 -13.58 8.08
N VAL A 97 12.00 -13.13 7.68
CA VAL A 97 10.92 -14.03 7.25
C VAL A 97 11.36 -14.90 6.07
N ARG A 98 11.94 -14.30 5.02
CA ARG A 98 12.47 -15.07 3.88
C ARG A 98 13.62 -16.00 4.22
N LEU A 99 14.47 -15.62 5.17
CA LEU A 99 15.56 -16.48 5.63
C LEU A 99 14.97 -17.75 6.26
N TYR A 100 14.05 -17.59 7.22
CA TYR A 100 13.40 -18.73 7.89
C TYR A 100 12.49 -19.54 6.98
N GLU A 101 11.85 -18.91 5.98
CA GLU A 101 11.11 -19.64 4.95
C GLU A 101 12.04 -20.59 4.18
N LYS A 102 13.21 -20.09 3.76
CA LYS A 102 14.20 -20.87 3.01
C LYS A 102 14.79 -22.00 3.86
N GLU A 103 14.95 -21.79 5.16
CA GLU A 103 15.45 -22.79 6.10
C GLU A 103 14.37 -23.82 6.51
N GLY A 104 13.11 -23.61 6.12
CA GLY A 104 12.00 -24.49 6.50
C GLY A 104 11.60 -24.35 7.97
N GLU A 105 11.96 -23.24 8.62
CA GLU A 105 11.72 -22.98 10.04
C GLU A 105 10.42 -22.19 10.29
N LEU A 106 9.73 -21.77 9.24
CA LEU A 106 8.42 -21.12 9.36
C LEU A 106 7.30 -22.14 9.54
N TYR A 107 6.52 -21.94 10.61
CA TYR A 107 5.26 -22.65 10.83
C TYR A 107 4.07 -22.05 10.08
N ASN A 108 4.16 -20.77 9.69
CA ASN A 108 3.11 -20.02 9.00
C ASN A 108 3.52 -19.69 7.56
N ASP A 109 2.55 -19.52 6.68
CA ASP A 109 2.80 -18.99 5.34
C ASP A 109 3.28 -17.53 5.40
N VAL A 110 4.19 -17.15 4.50
CA VAL A 110 4.72 -15.77 4.45
C VAL A 110 3.61 -14.75 4.18
N ASN A 111 2.61 -15.09 3.37
CA ASN A 111 1.49 -14.21 3.10
C ASN A 111 0.64 -13.98 4.37
N ASP A 112 0.49 -14.97 5.24
CA ASP A 112 -0.22 -14.81 6.52
C ASP A 112 0.49 -13.79 7.43
N LEU A 113 1.83 -13.81 7.44
CA LEU A 113 2.64 -12.84 8.19
C LEU A 113 2.49 -11.43 7.64
N ILE A 114 2.58 -11.26 6.31
CA ILE A 114 2.38 -9.97 5.64
C ILE A 114 0.96 -9.44 5.91
N HIS A 115 -0.05 -10.28 5.74
CA HIS A 115 -1.44 -9.94 5.98
C HIS A 115 -1.66 -9.53 7.44
N SER A 116 -1.04 -10.21 8.40
CA SER A 116 -1.10 -9.84 9.82
C SER A 116 -0.51 -8.44 10.09
N VAL A 117 0.62 -8.10 9.47
CA VAL A 117 1.22 -6.75 9.59
C VAL A 117 0.28 -5.69 9.03
N ILE A 118 -0.30 -5.93 7.85
CA ILE A 118 -1.25 -5.01 7.22
C ILE A 118 -2.52 -4.88 8.08
N HIS A 119 -3.08 -5.98 8.54
CA HIS A 119 -4.26 -6.02 9.40
C HIS A 119 -4.05 -5.19 10.67
N LEU A 120 -2.94 -5.41 11.39
CA LEU A 120 -2.62 -4.65 12.61
C LEU A 120 -2.35 -3.16 12.34
N HIS A 121 -1.76 -2.84 11.19
CA HIS A 121 -1.56 -1.46 10.77
C HIS A 121 -2.91 -0.75 10.53
N LEU A 122 -3.79 -1.36 9.74
CA LEU A 122 -5.12 -0.82 9.44
C LEU A 122 -5.98 -0.76 10.69
N ASN A 123 -5.92 -1.78 11.57
CA ASN A 123 -6.62 -1.79 12.83
C ASN A 123 -6.27 -0.57 13.70
N ARG A 124 -4.99 -0.17 13.74
CA ARG A 124 -4.56 1.04 14.46
C ARG A 124 -5.01 2.34 13.77
N LEU A 125 -5.16 2.35 12.45
CA LEU A 125 -5.51 3.53 11.67
C LEU A 125 -7.02 3.84 11.68
N ILE A 126 -7.83 2.80 11.49
CA ILE A 126 -9.28 2.89 11.27
C ILE A 126 -10.13 2.11 12.30
N GLY A 127 -9.50 1.43 13.27
CA GLY A 127 -10.20 0.59 14.25
C GLY A 127 -10.56 -0.78 13.67
N THR A 128 -11.59 -1.41 14.22
CA THR A 128 -12.06 -2.76 13.83
C THR A 128 -13.04 -2.76 12.65
N ASP A 129 -13.06 -1.70 11.84
CA ASP A 129 -13.96 -1.54 10.70
C ASP A 129 -13.51 -2.38 9.50
N ARG A 130 -14.04 -3.61 9.43
CA ARG A 130 -13.67 -4.60 8.40
C ARG A 130 -14.01 -4.16 6.98
N GLU A 131 -15.10 -3.43 6.78
CA GLU A 131 -15.48 -2.95 5.44
C GLU A 131 -14.51 -1.88 4.96
N LYS A 132 -14.12 -0.95 5.84
CA LYS A 132 -13.06 0.02 5.50
C LYS A 132 -11.72 -0.65 5.26
N GLU A 133 -11.36 -1.66 6.05
CA GLU A 133 -10.12 -2.43 5.86
C GLU A 133 -10.09 -3.08 4.47
N LYS A 134 -11.16 -3.80 4.12
CA LYS A 134 -11.35 -4.43 2.81
C LYS A 134 -11.30 -3.40 1.68
N LYS A 135 -11.96 -2.27 1.85
CA LYS A 135 -11.95 -1.16 0.88
C LYS A 135 -10.53 -0.66 0.63
N ILE A 136 -9.79 -0.34 1.69
CA ILE A 136 -8.42 0.17 1.59
C ILE A 136 -7.51 -0.84 0.87
N MET A 137 -7.56 -2.11 1.24
CA MET A 137 -6.78 -3.16 0.55
C MET A 137 -7.15 -3.28 -0.94
N THR A 138 -8.45 -3.19 -1.26
CA THR A 138 -8.94 -3.25 -2.65
C THR A 138 -8.49 -2.04 -3.46
N LEU A 139 -8.49 -0.85 -2.87
CA LEU A 139 -7.99 0.37 -3.50
C LEU A 139 -6.48 0.32 -3.71
N ALA A 140 -5.71 -0.20 -2.74
CA ALA A 140 -4.27 -0.43 -2.92
C ALA A 140 -3.99 -1.39 -4.08
N ARG A 141 -4.78 -2.45 -4.19
CA ARG A 141 -4.72 -3.40 -5.31
C ARG A 141 -4.96 -2.71 -6.65
N HIS A 142 -6.03 -1.92 -6.76
CA HIS A 142 -6.35 -1.19 -8.00
C HIS A 142 -5.26 -0.18 -8.37
N THR A 143 -4.70 0.48 -7.37
CA THR A 143 -3.59 1.43 -7.53
C THR A 143 -2.36 0.73 -8.10
N LEU A 144 -1.93 -0.38 -7.50
CA LEU A 144 -0.79 -1.16 -7.98
C LEU A 144 -1.00 -1.71 -9.39
N ARG A 145 -2.20 -2.23 -9.70
CA ARG A 145 -2.53 -2.72 -11.04
C ARG A 145 -2.38 -1.64 -12.11
N ASP A 146 -2.89 -0.45 -11.84
CA ASP A 146 -2.83 0.65 -12.80
C ASP A 146 -1.42 1.24 -12.91
N LEU A 147 -0.66 1.33 -11.81
CA LEU A 147 0.76 1.70 -11.85
C LEU A 147 1.58 0.71 -12.67
N GLU A 148 1.38 -0.60 -12.46
CA GLU A 148 2.04 -1.65 -13.23
C GLU A 148 1.74 -1.52 -14.74
N TYR A 149 0.47 -1.26 -15.09
CA TYR A 149 0.07 -1.06 -16.49
C TYR A 149 0.77 0.16 -17.10
N PHE A 150 0.79 1.31 -16.40
CA PHE A 150 1.46 2.52 -16.88
C PHE A 150 2.97 2.34 -17.05
N ARG A 151 3.62 1.66 -16.11
CA ARG A 151 5.07 1.39 -16.17
C ARG A 151 5.43 0.48 -17.34
N LYS A 152 4.58 -0.49 -17.69
CA LYS A 152 4.79 -1.41 -18.83
C LYS A 152 4.50 -0.80 -20.19
N THR A 153 3.76 0.30 -20.25
CA THR A 153 3.39 1.00 -21.50
C THR A 153 4.24 2.24 -21.77
N LYS A 154 5.21 2.54 -20.90
CA LYS A 154 6.18 3.62 -21.04
C LYS A 154 7.44 3.14 -21.73
#